data_AF-A0A359E559-F1
#
_entry.id   AF-A0A359E559-F1
#
_cell.length_a   1.000
_cell.length_b   1.000
_cell.length_c   1.000
_cell.angle_alpha   90.00
_cell.angle_beta   90.00
_cell.angle_gamma   90.00
#
_symmetry.space_group_name_H-M   'P 1'
#
loop_
_entity.id
_entity.type
_entity.pdbx_description
1 polymer ?
#
loop_
_entity_poly.entity_id
_entity_poly.type
_entity_poly.pdbx_seq_one_letter_code
_entity_poly.pdbx_strand_id
1 'polypeptide(L)'
;ICDASSDFISRPIDIDRYGLIYAGAQKNLGPSGVTVVIVRKDFLQTANKKDIPSFLDFHSHAERIFNTPPTFAVYMVNLVLKWVEEKGGIPHFVDINNKKADLLYSTIDSDEFYRGAAEKASRSKMNVTFRL
;
A
#
# COMPACT_ATOMS: atom_id res chain seq x y z
N ILE A 1 -0.40 -13.79 -2.16
CA ILE A 1 -1.27 -12.64 -1.83
C ILE A 1 -0.46 -11.68 -0.96
N CYS A 2 -0.62 -10.36 -1.11
CA CYS A 2 0.10 -9.34 -0.34
C CYS A 2 -0.86 -8.25 0.19
N ASP A 3 -0.77 -7.95 1.49
CA ASP A 3 -1.31 -6.72 2.08
C ASP A 3 -0.24 -5.63 2.01
N ALA A 4 -0.44 -4.66 1.12
CA ALA A 4 0.47 -3.54 0.95
C ALA A 4 -0.04 -2.26 1.63
N SER A 5 -1.07 -2.33 2.48
CA SER A 5 -1.79 -1.14 2.95
C SER A 5 -0.87 -0.05 3.50
N SER A 6 0.16 -0.39 4.28
CA SER A 6 1.08 0.58 4.92
C SER A 6 2.29 1.00 4.11
N ASP A 7 2.58 0.35 2.99
CA ASP A 7 3.74 0.65 2.16
C ASP A 7 3.42 0.71 0.65
N PHE A 8 2.13 0.71 0.29
CA PHE A 8 1.68 0.92 -1.08
C PHE A 8 2.25 2.23 -1.59
N ILE A 9 2.71 2.23 -2.85
CA ILE A 9 3.41 3.34 -3.55
C ILE A 9 4.67 3.90 -2.85
N SER A 10 5.15 3.31 -1.76
CA SER A 10 6.36 3.79 -1.08
C SER A 10 7.66 3.33 -1.74
N ARG A 11 7.58 2.26 -2.53
CA ARG A 11 8.68 1.61 -3.27
C ARG A 11 8.14 0.76 -4.42
N PRO A 12 8.98 0.38 -5.40
CA PRO A 12 8.58 -0.56 -6.43
C PRO A 12 8.19 -1.91 -5.83
N ILE A 13 7.13 -2.49 -6.38
CA ILE A 13 6.69 -3.86 -6.09
C ILE A 13 6.72 -4.61 -7.41
N ASP A 14 7.41 -5.75 -7.43
CA ASP A 14 7.35 -6.70 -8.54
C ASP A 14 5.98 -7.40 -8.51
N ILE A 15 5.03 -6.87 -9.29
CA ILE A 15 3.63 -7.31 -9.27
C ILE A 15 3.43 -8.73 -9.79
N ASP A 16 4.34 -9.22 -10.64
CA ASP A 16 4.22 -10.54 -11.29
C ASP A 16 4.38 -11.70 -10.30
N ARG A 17 5.07 -11.44 -9.18
CA ARG A 17 5.23 -12.37 -8.06
C ARG A 17 3.96 -12.62 -7.27
N TYR A 18 2.89 -11.85 -7.50
CA TYR A 18 1.67 -11.91 -6.70
C TYR A 18 0.45 -12.26 -7.56
N GLY A 19 -0.40 -13.17 -7.04
CA GLY A 19 -1.74 -13.38 -7.60
C GLY A 19 -2.72 -12.25 -7.22
N LEU A 20 -2.51 -11.62 -6.06
CA LEU A 20 -3.32 -10.51 -5.55
C LEU A 20 -2.49 -9.62 -4.62
N ILE A 21 -2.63 -8.31 -4.78
CA ILE A 21 -2.14 -7.26 -3.89
C ILE A 21 -3.33 -6.39 -3.51
N TYR A 22 -3.50 -6.05 -2.24
CA TYR A 22 -4.50 -5.08 -1.81
C TYR A 22 -3.90 -4.02 -0.89
N ALA A 23 -4.50 -2.83 -0.88
CA ALA A 23 -4.10 -1.74 -0.01
C ALA A 23 -5.33 -0.87 0.34
N GLY A 24 -5.61 -0.74 1.63
CA GLY A 24 -6.52 0.31 2.11
C GLY A 24 -5.89 1.69 1.88
N ALA A 25 -6.65 2.65 1.33
CA ALA A 25 -6.06 3.92 0.90
C ALA A 25 -5.57 4.81 2.05
N GLN A 26 -6.15 4.67 3.26
CA GLN A 26 -5.98 5.55 4.43
C GLN A 26 -4.58 5.66 5.05
N LYS A 27 -3.55 5.08 4.41
CA LYS A 27 -2.17 5.20 4.87
C LYS A 27 -1.38 6.07 3.88
N ASN A 28 -1.10 5.55 2.68
CA ASN A 28 -0.25 6.26 1.71
C ASN A 28 -0.99 6.86 0.52
N LEU A 29 -2.25 6.48 0.26
CA LEU A 29 -2.87 6.67 -1.05
C LEU A 29 -4.07 7.64 -1.04
N GLY A 30 -4.74 7.86 0.09
CA GLY A 30 -5.93 8.70 0.16
C GLY A 30 -6.67 8.56 1.49
N PRO A 31 -7.95 8.96 1.56
CA PRO A 31 -8.77 8.83 2.77
C PRO A 31 -9.22 7.39 3.01
N SER A 32 -9.78 7.14 4.19
CA SER A 32 -10.45 5.86 4.50
C SER A 32 -11.73 5.65 3.68
N GLY A 33 -12.16 4.39 3.60
CA GLY A 33 -13.39 3.99 2.91
C GLY A 33 -13.20 3.56 1.45
N VAL A 34 -11.96 3.48 0.94
CA VAL A 34 -11.65 2.88 -0.38
C VAL A 34 -10.43 1.97 -0.29
N THR A 35 -10.47 0.87 -1.05
CA THR A 35 -9.40 -0.12 -1.14
C THR A 35 -9.02 -0.30 -2.60
N VAL A 36 -7.71 -0.29 -2.87
CA VAL A 36 -7.18 -0.67 -4.19
C VAL A 36 -6.85 -2.16 -4.15
N VAL A 37 -7.27 -2.88 -5.19
CA VAL A 37 -6.97 -4.30 -5.39
C VAL A 37 -6.36 -4.47 -6.77
N ILE A 38 -5.18 -5.07 -6.83
CA ILE A 38 -4.52 -5.53 -8.06
C ILE A 38 -4.61 -7.05 -8.04
N VAL A 39 -5.35 -7.62 -8.98
CA VAL A 39 -5.55 -9.07 -9.07
C VAL A 39 -5.10 -9.58 -10.43
N ARG A 40 -4.32 -10.67 -10.42
CA ARG A 40 -3.86 -11.34 -11.64
C ARG A 40 -5.03 -12.11 -12.24
N LYS A 41 -5.22 -11.99 -13.56
CA LYS A 41 -6.42 -12.51 -14.25
C LYS A 41 -6.58 -14.03 -14.10
N ASP A 42 -5.49 -14.78 -14.19
CA ASP A 42 -5.46 -16.24 -13.99
C ASP A 42 -5.79 -16.63 -12.54
N PHE A 43 -5.25 -15.89 -11.57
CA PHE A 43 -5.56 -16.09 -10.15
C PHE A 43 -7.04 -15.83 -9.86
N LEU A 44 -7.62 -14.78 -10.45
CA LEU A 44 -9.05 -14.49 -10.34
C LEU A 44 -9.92 -15.66 -10.85
N GLN A 45 -9.50 -16.37 -11.91
CA GLN A 45 -10.26 -17.54 -12.40
C GLN A 45 -10.32 -18.71 -11.42
N THR A 46 -9.43 -18.75 -10.42
CA THR A 46 -9.44 -19.78 -9.37
C THR A 46 -10.45 -19.51 -8.26
N ALA A 47 -11.06 -18.32 -8.22
CA ALA A 47 -12.01 -17.94 -7.19
C ALA A 47 -13.26 -18.85 -7.22
N ASN A 48 -13.73 -19.25 -6.02
CA ASN A 48 -15.00 -19.95 -5.90
C ASN A 48 -16.12 -19.02 -6.39
N LYS A 49 -17.01 -19.53 -7.26
CA LYS A 49 -18.14 -18.78 -7.83
C LYS A 49 -19.48 -19.15 -7.20
N LYS A 50 -19.51 -20.14 -6.30
CA LYS A 50 -20.72 -20.63 -5.64
C LYS A 50 -20.79 -20.11 -4.21
N ASP A 51 -22.00 -19.74 -3.79
CA ASP A 51 -22.31 -19.35 -2.41
C ASP A 51 -21.48 -18.16 -1.87
N ILE A 52 -21.01 -17.28 -2.76
CA ILE A 52 -20.38 -16.00 -2.39
C ILE A 52 -21.37 -14.86 -2.67
N PRO A 53 -21.67 -14.00 -1.69
CA PRO A 53 -22.44 -12.78 -1.94
C PRO A 53 -21.77 -11.93 -3.02
N SER A 54 -22.54 -11.43 -4.00
CA SER A 54 -21.98 -10.70 -5.16
C SER A 54 -21.13 -9.48 -4.78
N PHE A 55 -21.36 -8.88 -3.61
CA PHE A 55 -20.51 -7.80 -3.10
C PHE A 55 -19.07 -8.25 -2.76
N LEU A 56 -18.88 -9.51 -2.39
CA LEU A 56 -17.56 -10.10 -2.08
C LEU A 56 -16.92 -10.81 -3.30
N ASP A 57 -17.63 -10.87 -4.42
CA ASP A 57 -17.13 -11.47 -5.66
C ASP A 57 -16.29 -10.48 -6.47
N PHE A 58 -14.98 -10.74 -6.56
CA PHE A 58 -14.07 -9.90 -7.34
C PHE A 58 -14.32 -9.94 -8.85
N HIS A 59 -14.98 -10.97 -9.40
CA HIS A 59 -15.36 -10.97 -10.81
C HIS A 59 -16.34 -9.83 -11.10
N SER A 60 -17.38 -9.70 -10.25
CA SER A 60 -18.39 -8.65 -10.34
C SER A 60 -17.79 -7.24 -10.33
N HIS A 61 -16.74 -7.02 -9.53
CA HIS A 61 -16.04 -5.73 -9.44
C HIS A 61 -15.03 -5.50 -10.58
N ALA A 62 -14.46 -6.56 -11.16
CA ALA A 62 -13.49 -6.46 -12.25
C ALA A 62 -14.16 -6.18 -13.61
N GLU A 63 -15.40 -6.60 -13.79
CA GLU A 63 -16.14 -6.46 -15.05
C GLU A 63 -16.87 -5.12 -15.18
N ARG A 64 -17.26 -4.51 -14.06
CA ARG A 64 -18.08 -3.29 -14.03
C ARG A 64 -18.02 -2.57 -12.69
N ILE A 65 -18.52 -1.33 -12.66
CA ILE A 65 -18.88 -0.65 -11.42
C ILE A 65 -20.12 -1.36 -10.85
N PHE A 66 -19.90 -2.29 -9.92
CA PHE A 66 -20.94 -3.20 -9.41
C PHE A 66 -22.07 -2.46 -8.67
N ASN A 67 -21.70 -1.49 -7.83
CA ASN A 67 -22.61 -0.64 -7.04
C ASN A 67 -22.03 0.78 -6.93
N THR A 68 -22.75 1.69 -6.28
CA THR A 68 -22.26 3.06 -6.04
C THR A 68 -20.95 3.04 -5.26
N PRO A 69 -19.82 3.48 -5.86
CA PRO A 69 -18.53 3.49 -5.18
C PRO A 69 -18.45 4.69 -4.22
N PRO A 70 -17.47 4.71 -3.30
CA PRO A 70 -17.16 5.88 -2.48
C PRO A 70 -16.51 6.97 -3.35
N THR A 71 -17.32 7.68 -4.14
CA THR A 71 -16.88 8.60 -5.21
C THR A 71 -15.89 9.65 -4.73
N PHE A 72 -16.11 10.22 -3.55
CA PHE A 72 -15.18 11.18 -2.96
C PHE A 72 -13.82 10.56 -2.65
N ALA A 73 -13.77 9.36 -2.08
CA ALA A 73 -12.52 8.68 -1.78
C ALA A 73 -11.77 8.30 -3.06
N VAL A 74 -12.49 7.85 -4.10
CA VAL A 74 -11.91 7.57 -5.43
C VAL A 74 -11.33 8.85 -6.06
N TYR A 75 -12.03 9.97 -5.96
CA TYR A 75 -11.53 11.27 -6.44
C TYR A 75 -10.24 11.68 -5.72
N MET A 76 -10.20 11.56 -4.40
CA MET A 76 -9.00 11.89 -3.62
C MET A 76 -7.80 11.00 -3.97
N VAL A 77 -8.03 9.69 -4.16
CA VAL A 77 -6.98 8.77 -4.65
C VAL A 77 -6.43 9.22 -6.01
N ASN A 78 -7.29 9.63 -6.93
CA ASN A 78 -6.86 10.14 -8.24
C ASN A 78 -5.99 11.40 -8.12
N LEU A 79 -6.33 12.33 -7.22
CA LEU A 79 -5.49 13.51 -6.97
C LEU A 79 -4.12 13.15 -6.39
N VAL A 80 -4.07 12.21 -5.44
CA VAL A 80 -2.80 11.73 -4.85
C VAL A 80 -1.94 11.06 -5.91
N LEU A 81 -2.53 10.21 -6.78
CA LEU A 81 -1.79 9.56 -7.87
C LEU A 81 -1.20 10.58 -8.85
N LYS A 82 -1.96 11.62 -9.24
CA LYS A 82 -1.43 12.72 -10.08
C LYS A 82 -0.27 13.45 -9.40
N TRP A 83 -0.41 13.76 -8.12
CA TRP A 83 0.67 14.37 -7.36
C TRP A 83 1.92 13.47 -7.30
N VAL A 84 1.75 12.16 -7.16
CA VAL A 84 2.86 11.20 -7.21
C VAL A 84 3.58 11.25 -8.56
N GLU A 85 2.83 11.25 -9.67
CA GLU A 85 3.38 11.37 -11.01
C GLU A 85 4.13 12.70 -11.21
N GLU A 86 3.54 13.82 -10.80
CA GLU A 86 4.14 15.16 -10.87
C GLU A 86 5.46 15.27 -10.10
N LYS A 87 5.63 14.50 -9.02
CA LYS A 87 6.87 14.46 -8.23
C LYS A 87 7.98 13.61 -8.85
N GLY A 88 7.72 12.87 -9.92
CA GLY A 88 8.67 11.93 -10.54
C GLY A 88 8.40 10.47 -10.18
N GLY A 89 7.17 10.16 -9.76
CA GLY A 89 6.71 8.80 -9.51
C GLY A 89 7.37 8.12 -8.30
N ILE A 90 7.23 6.80 -8.24
CA ILE A 90 7.75 5.96 -7.14
C ILE A 90 9.25 6.19 -6.86
N PRO A 91 10.15 6.33 -7.85
CA PRO A 91 11.59 6.56 -7.58
C PRO A 91 11.86 7.79 -6.71
N HIS A 92 11.12 8.89 -6.91
CA HIS A 92 11.22 10.08 -6.06
C HIS A 92 10.90 9.77 -4.60
N PHE A 93 9.81 9.02 -4.37
CA PHE A 93 9.40 8.65 -3.02
C PHE A 93 10.32 7.62 -2.37
N VAL A 94 10.95 6.72 -3.14
CA VAL A 94 11.99 5.83 -2.60
C VAL A 94 13.13 6.64 -2.01
N ASP A 95 13.66 7.60 -2.76
CA ASP A 95 14.76 8.45 -2.31
C ASP A 95 14.40 9.22 -1.03
N ILE A 96 13.25 9.91 -1.03
CA ILE A 96 12.79 10.66 0.15
C ILE A 96 12.51 9.73 1.34
N ASN A 97 11.88 8.57 1.12
CA ASN A 97 11.58 7.63 2.20
C ASN A 97 12.84 7.04 2.82
N ASN A 98 13.87 6.75 2.01
CA ASN A 98 15.18 6.33 2.51
C ASN A 98 15.81 7.42 3.36
N LYS A 99 15.90 8.66 2.85
CA LYS A 99 16.48 9.79 3.60
C LYS A 99 15.80 10.03 4.95
N LYS A 100 14.46 9.99 4.99
CA LYS A 100 13.69 10.13 6.25
C LYS A 100 13.97 8.99 7.22
N ALA A 101 13.94 7.75 6.73
CA ALA A 101 14.15 6.57 7.57
C ALA A 101 15.60 6.53 8.09
N ASP A 102 16.58 6.81 7.25
CA ASP A 102 18.00 6.82 7.62
C ASP A 102 18.28 7.88 8.67
N LEU A 103 17.71 9.08 8.53
CA LEU A 103 17.84 10.14 9.54
C LEU A 103 17.27 9.71 10.90
N LEU A 104 16.07 9.12 10.93
CA LEU A 104 15.45 8.68 12.17
C LEU A 104 16.21 7.51 12.80
N TYR A 105 16.56 6.49 12.01
CA TYR A 105 17.25 5.32 12.52
C TYR A 105 18.69 5.61 12.92
N SER A 106 19.40 6.51 12.23
CA SER A 106 20.75 6.92 12.66
C SER A 106 20.71 7.66 13.98
N THR A 107 19.68 8.47 14.21
CA THR A 107 19.46 9.16 15.50
C THR A 107 19.14 8.14 16.60
N ILE A 108 18.21 7.21 16.36
CA ILE A 108 17.85 6.15 17.30
C ILE A 108 19.06 5.26 17.65
N ASP A 109 19.93 5.01 16.68
CA ASP A 109 21.11 4.16 16.87
C ASP A 109 22.35 4.93 17.37
N SER A 110 22.27 6.25 17.56
CA SER A 110 23.42 7.08 17.91
C SER A 110 23.84 6.99 19.39
N ASP A 111 22.92 6.58 20.26
CA ASP A 111 23.15 6.41 21.69
C ASP A 111 22.35 5.22 22.26
N GLU A 112 22.44 5.01 23.58
CA GLU A 112 21.73 3.92 24.28
C GLU A 112 20.37 4.34 24.85
N PHE A 113 20.01 5.62 24.78
CA PHE A 113 18.76 6.13 25.34
C PHE A 113 17.57 5.73 24.47
N TYR A 114 17.75 5.60 23.16
CA TYR A 114 16.74 5.06 22.27
C TYR A 114 17.09 3.65 21.79
N ARG A 115 16.08 2.80 21.62
CA ARG A 115 16.25 1.46 21.03
C ARG A 115 15.18 1.16 20.00
N GLY A 116 15.59 0.91 18.76
CA GLY A 116 14.68 0.41 17.72
C GLY A 116 14.07 -0.94 18.12
N ALA A 117 12.75 -1.09 17.97
CA ALA A 117 12.04 -2.30 18.39
C ALA A 117 12.15 -3.45 17.37
N ALA A 118 12.43 -3.13 16.10
CA ALA A 118 12.61 -4.10 15.03
C ALA A 118 14.10 -4.37 14.76
N GLU A 119 14.41 -5.60 14.36
CA GLU A 119 15.73 -5.97 13.84
C GLU A 119 16.14 -5.07 12.67
N LYS A 120 17.42 -4.70 12.60
CA LYS A 120 17.91 -3.67 11.65
C LYS A 120 17.51 -3.94 10.19
N ALA A 121 17.59 -5.20 9.76
CA ALA A 121 17.25 -5.62 8.40
C ALA A 121 15.74 -5.63 8.11
N SER A 122 14.89 -5.64 9.13
CA SER A 122 13.42 -5.67 9.05
C SER A 122 12.77 -4.34 9.40
N ARG A 123 13.57 -3.29 9.62
CA ARG A 123 13.10 -1.95 9.95
C ARG A 123 12.24 -1.39 8.82
N SER A 124 11.00 -1.06 9.17
CA SER A 124 10.09 -0.43 8.24
C SER A 124 10.52 1.02 7.98
N LYS A 125 10.44 1.45 6.72
CA LYS A 125 10.70 2.83 6.30
C LYS A 125 9.46 3.74 6.44
N MET A 126 8.30 3.15 6.74
CA MET A 126 7.02 3.85 6.84
C MET A 126 6.64 4.14 8.29
N ASN A 127 6.76 3.12 9.13
CA ASN A 127 6.47 3.15 10.56
C ASN A 127 7.76 2.81 11.33
N VAL A 128 8.27 3.79 12.09
CA VAL A 128 9.47 3.64 12.92
C VAL A 128 9.03 3.39 14.36
N THR A 129 9.32 2.21 14.88
CA THR A 129 8.97 1.81 16.26
C THR A 129 10.23 1.72 17.11
N PHE A 130 10.25 2.40 18.25
CA PHE A 130 11.38 2.45 19.16
C PHE A 130 10.92 2.53 20.62
N ARG A 131 11.86 2.36 21.55
CA ARG A 131 11.69 2.44 23.01
C ARG A 131 12.73 3.38 23.61
N LEU A 132 12.49 3.76 24.87
CA LEU A 132 13.44 4.37 25.79
C LEU A 132 14.15 3.28 26.60
#